data_AF-A0AAW1WBN7-F1
#
_entry.id   AF-A0AAW1WBN7-F1
#
_cell.length_a   1.000
_cell.length_b   1.000
_cell.length_c   1.000
_cell.angle_alpha   90.00
_cell.angle_beta   90.00
_cell.angle_gamma   90.00
#
_symmetry.space_group_name_H-M   'P 1'
#
loop_
_entity.id
_entity.type
_entity.pdbx_description
1 polymer ?
#
loop_
_entity_poly.entity_id
_entity_poly.type
_entity_poly.pdbx_seq_one_letter_code
_entity_poly.pdbx_strand_id
1 'polypeptide(L)'
;MEEEKLDDLISSLPFEIQQRVVSLMPLKEAVRTSTLSTFWRSLWSPIQVNLNFDPNPIIHEGSGQDVKQVIGMFLRSYACPEQLKLNLKVTDHTNEELVVKATKGVDQELHLEFFETQKVATKTCLYLRSNPTQNANFFGVKLLHLRSVANLSKPLVAMLFSNCNVLESLRLEKCRGLESLEVETESLQSLVVEDCSDMAAIVVSAPNLKSFEFRGALPQIDIKKTVSLVNAVLNLRDGPGSNQFECEDVLSILASLKDVEVLTISGWLLEWLCWGGVIFGRLAFKFNKLRELSWTDSVINKEKRDSLACFLNICPSLVKLSVEIQSNLSFIPSPFFHQYWHEPHLWMDFTTVKSNTSELEQLKHVDLVGFVGKEDELLLMGLLLEKAIRLNSLTIV
;
A
#
# COMPACT_ATOMS: atom_id res chain seq x y z
N MET A 1 -46.63 7.48 26.33
CA MET A 1 -45.18 7.60 26.53
C MET A 1 -44.66 8.33 25.32
N GLU A 2 -44.56 9.66 25.44
CA GLU A 2 -43.81 10.47 24.48
C GLU A 2 -42.33 10.15 24.70
N GLU A 3 -41.63 9.67 23.67
CA GLU A 3 -40.18 9.62 23.69
C GLU A 3 -39.67 11.05 23.83
N GLU A 4 -39.04 11.37 24.97
CA GLU A 4 -38.27 12.60 25.13
C GLU A 4 -37.23 12.65 24.01
N LYS A 5 -37.44 13.57 23.07
CA LYS A 5 -36.46 13.90 22.04
C LYS A 5 -35.25 14.47 22.78
N LEU A 6 -34.20 13.65 22.93
CA LEU A 6 -32.90 14.12 23.40
C LEU A 6 -32.47 15.25 22.47
N ASP A 7 -32.54 16.49 22.97
CA ASP A 7 -32.09 17.66 22.22
C ASP A 7 -30.62 17.48 21.85
N ASP A 8 -30.27 17.81 20.60
CA ASP A 8 -28.89 17.75 20.12
C ASP A 8 -28.08 18.91 20.72
N LEU A 9 -27.70 18.74 21.98
CA LEU A 9 -26.97 19.71 22.79
C LEU A 9 -25.57 20.02 22.24
N ILE A 10 -25.01 19.10 21.46
CA ILE A 10 -23.68 19.25 20.86
C ILE A 10 -23.77 20.12 19.60
N SER A 11 -24.80 19.93 18.77
CA SER A 11 -25.04 20.80 17.61
C SER A 11 -25.56 22.20 18.00
N SER A 12 -26.04 22.40 19.23
CA SER A 12 -26.45 23.72 19.74
C SER A 12 -25.31 24.55 20.33
N LEU A 13 -24.11 23.98 20.49
CA LEU A 13 -22.92 24.72 20.92
C LEU A 13 -22.54 25.83 19.92
N PRO A 14 -21.84 26.88 20.35
CA PRO A 14 -21.27 27.87 19.43
C PRO A 14 -20.33 27.23 18.41
N PHE A 15 -20.32 27.80 17.20
CA PHE A 15 -19.53 27.31 16.06
C PHE A 15 -18.05 27.16 16.40
N GLU A 16 -17.49 28.08 17.19
CA GLU A 16 -16.09 28.09 17.60
C GLU A 16 -15.75 26.88 18.49
N ILE A 17 -16.68 26.47 19.37
CA ILE A 17 -16.50 25.30 20.23
C ILE A 17 -16.56 24.03 19.39
N GLN A 18 -17.45 23.97 18.39
CA GLN A 18 -17.56 22.82 17.50
C GLN A 18 -16.32 22.68 16.61
N GLN A 19 -15.82 23.78 16.04
CA GLN A 19 -14.53 23.78 15.35
C GLN A 19 -13.40 23.32 16.26
N ARG A 20 -13.41 23.76 17.53
CA ARG A 20 -12.43 23.29 18.51
C ARG A 20 -12.53 21.79 18.75
N VAL A 21 -13.74 21.24 18.88
CA VAL A 21 -13.96 19.78 19.00
C VAL A 21 -13.38 19.04 17.80
N VAL A 22 -13.68 19.48 16.56
CA VAL A 22 -13.15 18.88 15.34
C VAL A 22 -11.61 18.97 15.28
N SER A 23 -11.02 20.08 15.72
CA SER A 23 -9.56 20.28 15.73
C SER A 23 -8.80 19.36 16.69
N LEU A 24 -9.48 18.72 17.62
CA LEU A 24 -8.87 17.79 18.59
C LEU A 24 -8.93 16.34 18.13
N MET A 25 -9.48 16.07 16.94
CA MET A 25 -9.65 14.74 16.38
C MET A 25 -8.64 14.49 15.26
N PRO A 26 -8.12 13.26 15.11
CA PRO A 26 -7.45 12.87 13.88
C PRO A 26 -8.42 12.96 12.70
N LEU A 27 -7.91 13.18 11.48
CA LEU A 27 -8.75 13.58 10.35
C LEU A 27 -9.85 12.56 10.02
N LYS A 28 -9.59 11.27 10.14
CA LYS A 28 -10.59 10.23 9.83
C LYS A 28 -11.79 10.33 10.75
N GLU A 29 -11.56 10.48 12.05
CA GLU A 29 -12.56 10.65 13.10
C GLU A 29 -13.28 11.99 12.94
N ALA A 30 -12.52 13.04 12.65
CA ALA A 30 -13.04 14.37 12.36
C ALA A 30 -14.04 14.29 11.19
N VAL A 31 -13.67 13.72 10.05
CA VAL A 31 -14.56 13.60 8.86
C VAL A 31 -15.79 12.75 9.19
N ARG A 32 -15.67 11.71 10.03
CA ARG A 32 -16.82 10.88 10.46
C ARG A 32 -17.88 11.68 11.20
N THR A 33 -17.54 12.79 11.87
CA THR A 33 -18.55 13.65 12.50
C THR A 33 -19.61 14.17 11.53
N SER A 34 -19.29 14.25 10.23
CA SER A 34 -20.23 14.66 9.16
C SER A 34 -21.47 13.75 9.03
N THR A 35 -21.46 12.57 9.66
CA THR A 35 -22.60 11.64 9.69
C THR A 35 -23.54 11.88 10.87
N LEU A 36 -23.11 12.63 11.89
CA LEU A 36 -23.86 12.84 13.13
C LEU A 36 -25.11 13.71 12.90
N SER A 37 -24.97 14.79 12.14
CA SER A 37 -26.10 15.65 11.77
C SER A 37 -25.81 16.45 10.50
N THR A 38 -26.83 17.13 9.96
CA THR A 38 -26.68 18.06 8.83
C THR A 38 -25.76 19.24 9.19
N PHE A 39 -25.76 19.65 10.46
CA PHE A 39 -24.89 20.70 10.95
C PHE A 39 -23.43 20.26 10.93
N TRP A 40 -23.10 19.11 11.53
CA TRP A 40 -21.71 18.60 11.51
C TRP A 40 -21.23 18.35 10.09
N ARG A 41 -22.11 17.91 9.18
CA ARG A 41 -21.80 17.81 7.75
C ARG A 41 -21.43 19.17 7.14
N SER A 42 -22.08 20.25 7.55
CA SER A 42 -21.83 21.59 7.02
C SER A 42 -20.42 22.11 7.36
N LEU A 43 -19.83 21.69 8.49
CA LEU A 43 -18.44 22.01 8.87
C LEU A 43 -17.40 21.52 7.84
N TRP A 44 -17.76 20.49 7.07
CA TRP A 44 -16.93 19.90 6.01
C TRP A 44 -17.28 20.43 4.62
N SER A 45 -18.08 21.49 4.52
CA SER A 45 -18.38 22.09 3.22
C SER A 45 -17.10 22.69 2.64
N PRO A 46 -16.65 22.27 1.45
CA PRO A 46 -15.35 22.68 0.94
C PRO A 46 -15.37 24.15 0.52
N ILE A 47 -14.27 24.85 0.79
CA ILE A 47 -13.98 26.13 0.15
C ILE A 47 -13.83 25.86 -1.34
N GLN A 48 -14.62 26.51 -2.19
CA GLN A 48 -14.57 26.28 -3.63
C GLN A 48 -13.76 27.38 -4.32
N VAL A 49 -12.82 26.98 -5.17
CA VAL A 49 -12.01 27.91 -5.99
C VAL A 49 -12.02 27.42 -7.43
N ASN A 50 -12.28 28.33 -8.37
CA ASN A 50 -12.25 28.05 -9.79
C ASN A 50 -11.03 28.74 -10.40
N LEU A 51 -10.19 27.98 -11.09
CA LEU A 51 -8.99 28.50 -11.75
C LEU A 51 -8.89 27.95 -13.17
N ASN A 52 -8.15 28.65 -14.01
CA ASN A 52 -7.67 28.09 -15.26
C ASN A 52 -6.40 27.30 -14.98
N PHE A 53 -6.23 26.17 -15.66
CA PHE A 53 -5.10 25.28 -15.48
C PHE A 53 -4.50 24.90 -16.82
N ASP A 54 -3.20 25.17 -16.98
CA ASP A 54 -2.44 24.69 -18.12
C ASP A 54 -1.61 23.47 -17.66
N PRO A 55 -1.88 22.27 -18.19
CA PRO A 55 -1.10 21.09 -17.87
C PRO A 55 0.29 21.10 -18.52
N ASN A 56 0.58 22.04 -19.44
CA ASN A 56 1.85 22.14 -20.16
C ASN A 56 2.75 23.26 -19.59
N PRO A 57 3.70 22.96 -18.68
CA PRO A 57 4.57 23.97 -18.07
C PRO A 57 5.55 24.62 -19.05
N ILE A 58 5.70 24.10 -20.27
CA ILE A 58 6.68 24.57 -21.26
C ILE A 58 6.22 25.87 -21.96
N ILE A 59 4.90 26.12 -22.03
CA ILE A 59 4.35 27.17 -22.91
C ILE A 59 3.99 28.45 -22.11
N HIS A 60 3.58 28.31 -20.84
CA HIS A 60 3.12 29.45 -20.03
C HIS A 60 3.62 29.36 -18.58
N GLU A 61 4.63 30.16 -18.23
CA GLU A 61 5.22 30.25 -16.88
C GLU A 61 4.26 30.77 -15.76
N GLY A 62 3.00 31.07 -16.06
CA GLY A 62 2.07 31.76 -15.14
C GLY A 62 0.96 30.92 -14.51
N SER A 63 0.35 29.98 -15.24
CA SER A 63 -0.93 29.36 -14.84
C SER A 63 -0.82 28.37 -13.66
N GLY A 64 0.33 27.69 -13.52
CA GLY A 64 0.60 26.80 -12.38
C GLY A 64 0.86 27.55 -11.07
N GLN A 65 1.21 28.84 -11.12
CA GLN A 65 1.52 29.64 -9.93
C GLN A 65 0.28 29.96 -9.11
N ASP A 66 -0.87 30.21 -9.75
CA ASP A 66 -2.12 30.48 -9.05
C ASP A 66 -2.56 29.26 -8.24
N VAL A 67 -2.50 28.07 -8.85
CA VAL A 67 -2.82 26.81 -8.16
C VAL A 67 -1.84 26.56 -7.01
N LYS A 68 -0.54 26.77 -7.24
CA LYS A 68 0.50 26.68 -6.21
C LYS A 68 0.22 27.65 -5.06
N GLN A 69 -0.18 28.89 -5.34
CA GLN A 69 -0.46 29.90 -4.33
C GLN A 69 -1.69 29.54 -3.49
N VAL A 70 -2.78 29.07 -4.12
CA VAL A 70 -4.00 28.66 -3.42
C VAL A 70 -3.73 27.45 -2.51
N ILE A 71 -3.04 26.42 -3.02
CA ILE A 71 -2.64 25.27 -2.21
C ILE A 71 -1.70 25.71 -1.10
N GLY A 72 -0.74 26.58 -1.40
CA GLY A 72 0.19 27.11 -0.40
C GLY A 72 -0.52 27.87 0.71
N MET A 73 -1.52 28.69 0.39
CA MET A 73 -2.35 29.38 1.37
C MET A 73 -3.17 28.39 2.22
N PHE A 74 -3.76 27.38 1.59
CA PHE A 74 -4.49 26.32 2.28
C PHE A 74 -3.61 25.55 3.27
N LEU A 75 -2.33 25.33 2.95
CA LEU A 75 -1.39 24.58 3.78
C LEU A 75 -0.62 25.43 4.81
N ARG A 76 -0.93 26.73 4.97
CA ARG A 76 -0.24 27.60 5.94
C ARG A 76 -0.50 27.26 7.40
N SER A 77 -1.62 26.60 7.69
CA SER A 77 -2.05 26.28 9.05
C SER A 77 -2.72 24.91 9.08
N TYR A 78 -2.41 24.13 10.11
CA TYR A 78 -3.06 22.85 10.42
C TYR A 78 -3.82 22.92 11.74
N ALA A 79 -4.26 24.13 12.14
CA ALA A 79 -4.98 24.34 13.40
C ALA A 79 -6.37 23.68 13.43
N CYS A 80 -6.96 23.41 12.27
CA CYS A 80 -8.24 22.72 12.12
C CYS A 80 -8.22 21.90 10.83
N PRO A 81 -8.90 20.74 10.80
CA PRO A 81 -9.21 20.04 9.57
C PRO A 81 -10.09 20.91 8.65
N GLU A 82 -9.76 20.94 7.36
CA GLU A 82 -10.47 21.76 6.39
C GLU A 82 -10.51 21.06 5.03
N GLN A 83 -11.49 21.44 4.20
CA GLN A 83 -11.61 20.98 2.81
C GLN A 83 -11.54 22.14 1.82
N LEU A 84 -10.86 21.90 0.72
CA LEU A 84 -10.73 22.78 -0.43
C LEU A 84 -11.13 21.99 -1.67
N LYS A 85 -11.99 22.56 -2.51
CA LYS A 85 -12.36 22.02 -3.81
C LYS A 85 -11.87 22.98 -4.89
N LEU A 86 -10.89 22.55 -5.67
CA LEU A 86 -10.38 23.26 -6.83
C LEU A 86 -11.08 22.74 -8.07
N ASN A 87 -11.76 23.61 -8.82
CA ASN A 87 -12.24 23.29 -10.16
C ASN A 87 -11.30 23.96 -11.16
N LEU A 88 -10.55 23.14 -11.89
CA LEU A 88 -9.50 23.56 -12.79
C LEU A 88 -9.97 23.36 -14.23
N LYS A 89 -10.20 24.45 -14.95
CA LYS A 89 -10.56 24.40 -16.38
C LYS A 89 -9.30 24.33 -17.21
N VAL A 90 -9.16 23.26 -17.99
CA VAL A 90 -7.98 23.06 -18.84
C VAL A 90 -8.03 24.08 -19.98
N THR A 91 -6.92 24.81 -20.18
CA THR A 91 -6.86 25.91 -21.16
C THR A 91 -6.66 25.46 -22.60
N ASP A 92 -6.43 24.18 -22.86
CA ASP A 92 -6.35 23.65 -24.22
C ASP A 92 -7.76 23.47 -24.84
N HIS A 93 -7.82 23.28 -26.16
CA HIS A 93 -9.09 23.21 -26.90
C HIS A 93 -9.93 21.93 -26.63
N THR A 94 -9.67 21.19 -25.55
CA THR A 94 -10.32 19.89 -25.25
C THR A 94 -11.58 20.00 -24.38
N ASN A 95 -11.90 21.18 -23.82
CA ASN A 95 -12.98 21.37 -22.84
C ASN A 95 -12.86 20.42 -21.62
N GLU A 96 -11.65 19.99 -21.29
CA GLU A 96 -11.39 19.14 -20.13
C GLU A 96 -11.46 19.93 -18.82
N GLU A 97 -11.94 19.29 -17.76
CA GLU A 97 -11.96 19.85 -16.42
C GLU A 97 -11.35 18.85 -15.44
N LEU A 98 -10.50 19.35 -14.55
CA LEU A 98 -9.93 18.62 -13.44
C LEU A 98 -10.48 19.20 -12.13
N VAL A 99 -11.16 18.37 -11.36
CA VAL A 99 -11.59 18.74 -10.01
C VAL A 99 -10.68 18.07 -9.01
N VAL A 100 -10.11 18.85 -8.10
CA VAL A 100 -9.28 18.36 -7.00
C VAL A 100 -9.98 18.64 -5.69
N LYS A 101 -10.28 17.59 -4.92
CA LYS A 101 -10.71 17.73 -3.53
C LYS A 101 -9.52 17.53 -2.63
N ALA A 102 -9.14 18.59 -1.93
CA ALA A 102 -8.09 18.58 -0.93
C ALA A 102 -8.70 18.58 0.47
N THR A 103 -8.26 17.67 1.32
CA THR A 103 -8.61 17.63 2.74
C THR A 103 -7.32 17.61 3.54
N LYS A 104 -7.16 18.53 4.49
CA LYS A 104 -6.01 18.53 5.40
C LYS A 104 -6.46 18.19 6.83
N GLY A 105 -5.57 17.59 7.60
CA GLY A 105 -5.78 17.28 9.01
C GLY A 105 -4.73 17.92 9.92
N VAL A 106 -4.94 17.83 11.23
CA VAL A 106 -4.08 18.51 12.22
C VAL A 106 -2.68 17.93 12.31
N ASP A 107 -2.50 16.67 11.91
CA ASP A 107 -1.21 15.95 11.91
C ASP A 107 -0.36 16.24 10.65
N GLN A 108 -0.64 17.35 9.97
CA GLN A 108 0.02 17.75 8.72
C GLN A 108 -0.16 16.73 7.59
N GLU A 109 -1.34 16.11 7.57
CA GLU A 109 -1.79 15.23 6.52
C GLU A 109 -2.52 16.02 5.43
N LEU A 110 -2.31 15.62 4.18
CA LEU A 110 -2.96 16.15 2.99
C LEU A 110 -3.47 15.00 2.14
N HIS A 111 -4.79 14.90 2.01
CA HIS A 111 -5.48 13.98 1.11
C HIS A 111 -5.94 14.76 -0.12
N LEU A 112 -5.54 14.32 -1.31
CA LEU A 112 -5.98 14.84 -2.59
C LEU A 112 -6.70 13.76 -3.40
N GLU A 113 -7.94 14.00 -3.78
CA GLU A 113 -8.71 13.15 -4.69
C GLU A 113 -8.95 13.91 -6.00
N PHE A 114 -8.55 13.30 -7.12
CA PHE A 114 -8.63 13.90 -8.45
C PHE A 114 -9.80 13.31 -9.24
N PHE A 115 -10.54 14.18 -9.94
CA PHE A 115 -11.65 13.81 -10.81
C PHE A 115 -11.47 14.51 -12.16
N GLU A 116 -11.24 13.73 -13.22
CA GLU A 116 -11.09 14.23 -14.59
C GLU A 116 -12.36 13.92 -15.40
N THR A 117 -12.79 14.85 -16.26
CA THR A 117 -14.00 14.68 -17.10
C THR A 117 -13.83 13.67 -18.22
N GLN A 118 -12.61 13.51 -18.75
CA GLN A 118 -12.28 12.48 -19.74
C GLN A 118 -11.22 11.52 -19.21
N LYS A 119 -11.47 10.22 -19.35
CA LYS A 119 -10.53 9.15 -18.98
C LYS A 119 -9.69 8.79 -20.20
N VAL A 120 -8.77 9.67 -20.60
CA VAL A 120 -7.75 9.25 -21.57
C VAL A 120 -6.66 8.53 -20.79
N ALA A 121 -6.67 7.21 -20.84
CA ALA A 121 -5.64 6.39 -20.21
C ALA A 121 -4.34 6.52 -21.02
N THR A 122 -3.60 7.60 -20.81
CA THR A 122 -2.20 7.65 -21.22
C THR A 122 -1.36 7.00 -20.13
N LYS A 123 -0.33 6.30 -20.56
CA LYS A 123 0.66 5.68 -19.68
C LYS A 123 1.47 6.77 -18.99
N THR A 124 1.63 6.67 -17.67
CA THR A 124 2.19 7.74 -16.86
C THR A 124 3.28 7.28 -15.90
N CYS A 125 4.27 8.15 -15.69
CA CYS A 125 5.36 7.95 -14.73
C CYS A 125 5.33 9.09 -13.71
N LEU A 126 5.47 8.76 -12.43
CA LEU A 126 5.61 9.74 -11.35
C LEU A 126 7.01 9.67 -10.74
N TYR A 127 7.60 10.84 -10.58
CA TYR A 127 8.93 11.00 -9.98
C TYR A 127 8.79 11.83 -8.70
N LEU A 128 9.09 11.22 -7.57
CA LEU A 128 9.24 11.91 -6.30
C LEU A 128 10.74 12.12 -6.07
N ARG A 129 11.22 13.34 -6.27
CA ARG A 129 12.59 13.76 -5.91
C ARG A 129 12.53 14.91 -4.94
N SER A 130 13.08 14.71 -3.75
CA SER A 130 13.26 15.81 -2.80
C SER A 130 14.36 16.73 -3.33
N ASN A 131 14.05 18.01 -3.52
CA ASN A 131 15.04 18.99 -3.96
C ASN A 131 15.32 19.96 -2.80
N PRO A 132 16.42 19.79 -2.05
CA PRO A 132 16.68 20.56 -0.83
C PRO A 132 16.99 22.05 -1.09
N THR A 133 17.12 22.46 -2.36
CA THR A 133 17.61 23.79 -2.76
C THR A 133 16.52 24.82 -3.06
N GLN A 134 15.23 24.44 -3.07
CA GLN A 134 14.13 25.37 -3.34
C GLN A 134 13.39 25.80 -2.08
N ASN A 135 12.92 27.05 -2.07
CA ASN A 135 11.99 27.57 -1.07
C ASN A 135 10.68 26.75 -1.11
N ALA A 136 10.60 25.71 -0.29
CA ALA A 136 9.41 24.91 -0.13
C ALA A 136 8.28 25.76 0.43
N ASN A 137 7.19 25.89 -0.33
CA ASN A 137 6.04 26.68 0.10
C ASN A 137 5.01 25.87 0.88
N PHE A 138 5.06 24.53 0.81
CA PHE A 138 4.10 23.64 1.47
C PHE A 138 4.67 23.14 2.78
N PHE A 139 4.92 24.10 3.67
CA PHE A 139 5.53 23.88 4.96
C PHE A 139 4.75 22.83 5.75
N GLY A 140 5.43 21.75 6.09
CA GLY A 140 4.94 20.78 7.07
C GLY A 140 4.18 19.57 6.52
N VAL A 141 3.86 19.44 5.23
CA VAL A 141 3.15 18.20 4.79
C VAL A 141 4.01 16.97 5.06
N LYS A 142 3.56 16.13 6.00
CA LYS A 142 4.23 14.90 6.43
C LYS A 142 3.58 13.66 5.84
N LEU A 143 2.26 13.67 5.71
CA LEU A 143 1.49 12.56 5.15
C LEU A 143 0.77 13.02 3.90
N LEU A 144 1.12 12.46 2.76
CA LEU A 144 0.49 12.79 1.48
C LEU A 144 -0.24 11.56 0.96
N HIS A 145 -1.55 11.70 0.83
CA HIS A 145 -2.39 10.70 0.19
C HIS A 145 -2.92 11.26 -1.13
N LEU A 146 -2.53 10.62 -2.23
CA LEU A 146 -3.02 10.95 -3.57
C LEU A 146 -3.92 9.82 -4.06
N ARG A 147 -5.16 10.16 -4.40
CA ARG A 147 -6.15 9.22 -4.89
C ARG A 147 -6.61 9.58 -6.29
N SER A 148 -6.61 8.58 -7.18
CA SER A 148 -7.04 8.73 -8.57
C SER A 148 -6.21 9.72 -9.37
N VAL A 149 -4.90 9.76 -9.12
CA VAL A 149 -3.95 10.50 -9.98
C VAL A 149 -4.05 9.95 -11.40
N ALA A 150 -4.21 10.87 -12.35
CA ALA A 150 -4.28 10.63 -13.77
C ALA A 150 -3.44 11.67 -14.54
N ASN A 151 -3.51 11.65 -15.87
CA ASN A 151 -2.56 12.38 -16.70
C ASN A 151 -2.63 13.91 -16.51
N LEU A 152 -3.82 14.49 -16.39
CA LEU A 152 -3.97 15.95 -16.23
C LEU A 152 -3.46 16.42 -14.86
N SER A 153 -3.57 15.56 -13.84
CA SER A 153 -3.09 15.87 -12.49
C SER A 153 -1.56 15.80 -12.31
N LYS A 154 -0.81 15.23 -13.27
CA LYS A 154 0.65 15.07 -13.16
C LYS A 154 1.41 16.35 -12.79
N PRO A 155 1.18 17.50 -13.46
CA PRO A 155 1.94 18.72 -13.17
C PRO A 155 1.68 19.20 -11.74
N LEU A 156 0.45 19.01 -11.24
CA LEU A 156 0.10 19.33 -9.87
C LEU A 156 0.79 18.40 -8.87
N VAL A 157 0.83 17.09 -9.15
CA VAL A 157 1.53 16.11 -8.31
C VAL A 157 3.04 16.39 -8.27
N ALA A 158 3.66 16.68 -9.40
CA ALA A 158 5.07 17.09 -9.46
C ALA A 158 5.33 18.40 -8.69
N MET A 159 4.42 19.37 -8.79
CA MET A 159 4.47 20.61 -8.03
C MET A 159 4.34 20.36 -6.51
N LEU A 160 3.46 19.45 -6.08
CA LEU A 160 3.36 19.06 -4.66
C LEU A 160 4.66 18.42 -4.17
N PHE A 161 5.19 17.43 -4.90
CA PHE A 161 6.42 16.74 -4.53
C PHE A 161 7.64 17.67 -4.44
N SER A 162 7.76 18.63 -5.35
CA SER A 162 8.85 19.62 -5.32
C SER A 162 8.72 20.66 -4.19
N ASN A 163 7.57 20.76 -3.51
CA ASN A 163 7.33 21.73 -2.45
C ASN A 163 7.12 21.09 -1.06
N CYS A 164 7.15 19.75 -0.95
CA CYS A 164 7.00 18.99 0.29
C CYS A 164 8.33 18.34 0.73
N ASN A 165 9.12 19.05 1.55
CA ASN A 165 10.48 18.59 1.89
C ASN A 165 10.55 17.63 3.09
N VAL A 166 9.50 17.57 3.91
CA VAL A 166 9.44 16.79 5.17
C VAL A 166 8.49 15.59 5.06
N LEU A 167 8.25 15.10 3.85
CA LEU A 167 7.30 14.03 3.60
C LEU A 167 7.76 12.70 4.25
N GLU A 168 7.04 12.26 5.27
CA GLU A 168 7.31 11.03 6.02
C GLU A 168 6.50 9.83 5.49
N SER A 169 5.31 10.07 4.92
CA SER A 169 4.42 9.03 4.40
C SER A 169 3.79 9.42 3.07
N LEU A 170 3.87 8.53 2.08
CA LEU A 170 3.21 8.64 0.78
C LEU A 170 2.24 7.48 0.59
N ARG A 171 0.98 7.78 0.27
CA ARG A 171 -0.01 6.82 -0.18
C ARG A 171 -0.50 7.18 -1.58
N LEU A 172 -0.48 6.21 -2.49
CA LEU A 172 -1.12 6.28 -3.81
C LEU A 172 -2.26 5.27 -3.85
N GLU A 173 -3.48 5.73 -4.12
CA GLU A 173 -4.67 4.87 -4.18
C GLU A 173 -5.40 5.06 -5.52
N LYS A 174 -5.76 3.96 -6.20
CA LYS A 174 -6.64 4.00 -7.40
C LYS A 174 -6.12 4.89 -8.53
N CYS A 175 -4.82 5.03 -8.69
CA CYS A 175 -4.18 5.85 -9.74
C CYS A 175 -4.11 5.08 -11.06
N ARG A 176 -5.20 5.12 -11.85
CA ARG A 176 -5.27 4.44 -13.15
C ARG A 176 -4.40 5.14 -14.19
N GLY A 177 -3.73 4.37 -15.04
CA GLY A 177 -2.74 4.85 -16.01
C GLY A 177 -1.36 5.13 -15.41
N LEU A 178 -1.16 4.97 -14.09
CA LEU A 178 0.14 5.07 -13.45
C LEU A 178 0.95 3.79 -13.65
N GLU A 179 1.91 3.83 -14.55
CA GLU A 179 2.75 2.68 -14.90
C GLU A 179 4.02 2.58 -14.09
N SER A 180 4.62 3.72 -13.74
CA SER A 180 5.84 3.69 -12.96
C SER A 180 5.89 4.75 -11.87
N LEU A 181 6.50 4.37 -10.77
CA LEU A 181 6.78 5.22 -9.63
C LEU A 181 8.28 5.15 -9.32
N GLU A 182 8.96 6.29 -9.41
CA GLU A 182 10.34 6.44 -8.95
C GLU A 182 10.38 7.38 -7.74
N VAL A 183 10.92 6.90 -6.64
CA VAL A 183 11.02 7.64 -5.38
C VAL A 183 12.48 7.76 -4.96
N GLU A 184 12.99 8.98 -4.86
CA GLU A 184 14.32 9.30 -4.36
C GLU A 184 14.23 10.43 -3.33
N THR A 185 14.30 10.06 -2.05
CA THR A 185 14.18 11.01 -0.94
C THR A 185 14.74 10.43 0.35
N GLU A 186 15.26 11.29 1.23
CA GLU A 186 15.74 10.89 2.55
C GLU A 186 14.66 10.95 3.64
N SER A 187 13.57 11.69 3.43
CA SER A 187 12.55 11.93 4.48
C SER A 187 11.52 10.81 4.61
N LEU A 188 11.30 10.02 3.56
CA LEU A 188 10.21 9.06 3.50
C LEU A 188 10.45 7.84 4.40
N GLN A 189 9.48 7.56 5.26
CA GLN A 189 9.47 6.43 6.20
C GLN A 189 8.43 5.37 5.83
N SER A 190 7.36 5.74 5.13
CA SER A 190 6.29 4.82 4.72
C SER A 190 5.85 5.08 3.29
N LEU A 191 5.77 4.02 2.48
CA LEU A 191 5.19 4.05 1.14
C LEU A 191 4.07 3.03 1.03
N VAL A 192 2.90 3.47 0.57
CA VAL A 192 1.76 2.61 0.28
C VAL A 192 1.27 2.86 -1.15
N VAL A 193 1.14 1.80 -1.94
CA VAL A 193 0.57 1.83 -3.29
C VAL A 193 -0.54 0.80 -3.37
N GLU A 194 -1.76 1.23 -3.67
CA GLU A 194 -2.96 0.41 -3.59
C GLU A 194 -3.88 0.64 -4.79
N ASP A 195 -4.37 -0.45 -5.38
CA ASP A 195 -5.37 -0.44 -6.46
C ASP A 195 -4.94 0.37 -7.71
N CYS A 196 -3.63 0.44 -7.98
CA CYS A 196 -3.06 1.05 -9.18
C CYS A 196 -2.90 -0.01 -10.28
N SER A 197 -3.98 -0.27 -11.04
CA SER A 197 -4.09 -1.40 -11.98
C SER A 197 -3.06 -1.45 -13.10
N ASP A 198 -2.51 -0.29 -13.49
CA ASP A 198 -1.59 -0.17 -14.62
C ASP A 198 -0.11 -0.16 -14.18
N MET A 199 0.15 -0.30 -12.87
CA MET A 199 1.49 -0.24 -12.29
C MET A 199 2.36 -1.38 -12.81
N ALA A 200 3.43 -1.05 -13.53
CA ALA A 200 4.39 -1.98 -14.10
C ALA A 200 5.74 -1.95 -13.36
N ALA A 201 6.15 -0.81 -12.80
CA ALA A 201 7.45 -0.66 -12.13
C ALA A 201 7.42 0.28 -10.92
N ILE A 202 8.06 -0.11 -9.83
CA ILE A 202 8.27 0.71 -8.64
C ILE A 202 9.74 0.68 -8.27
N VAL A 203 10.39 1.85 -8.30
CA VAL A 203 11.79 2.00 -7.91
C VAL A 203 11.87 2.95 -6.73
N VAL A 204 12.43 2.48 -5.61
CA VAL A 204 12.51 3.26 -4.37
C VAL A 204 13.94 3.33 -3.88
N SER A 205 14.45 4.53 -3.71
CA SER A 205 15.73 4.84 -3.08
C SER A 205 15.49 5.78 -1.90
N ALA A 206 15.18 5.20 -0.74
CA ALA A 206 14.81 5.94 0.48
C ALA A 206 15.43 5.34 1.75
N PRO A 207 16.58 5.86 2.25
CA PRO A 207 17.35 5.20 3.31
C PRO A 207 16.64 5.08 4.66
N ASN A 208 15.68 5.98 4.93
CA ASN A 208 14.89 5.99 6.16
C ASN A 208 13.53 5.28 6.01
N LEU A 209 13.29 4.58 4.89
CA LEU A 209 12.06 3.83 4.68
C LEU A 209 11.97 2.66 5.68
N LYS A 210 10.90 2.64 6.47
CA LYS A 210 10.61 1.63 7.50
C LYS A 210 9.48 0.69 7.09
N SER A 211 8.56 1.16 6.25
CA SER A 211 7.39 0.40 5.81
C SER A 211 7.17 0.54 4.30
N PHE A 212 6.99 -0.58 3.63
CA PHE A 212 6.60 -0.65 2.22
C PHE A 212 5.36 -1.53 2.05
N GLU A 213 4.33 -1.01 1.40
CA GLU A 213 3.09 -1.74 1.16
C GLU A 213 2.67 -1.57 -0.30
N PHE A 214 2.49 -2.70 -0.96
CA PHE A 214 1.95 -2.78 -2.30
C PHE A 214 0.73 -3.71 -2.32
N ARG A 215 -0.36 -3.23 -2.90
CA ARG A 215 -1.60 -3.99 -3.11
C ARG A 215 -2.06 -3.87 -4.56
N GLY A 216 -2.08 -4.98 -5.28
CA GLY A 216 -2.46 -4.98 -6.69
C GLY A 216 -1.98 -6.21 -7.46
N ALA A 217 -1.70 -6.03 -8.75
CA ALA A 217 -1.02 -7.00 -9.59
C ALA A 217 0.50 -6.82 -9.47
N LEU A 218 1.30 -7.89 -9.54
CA LEU A 218 2.76 -7.86 -9.37
C LEU A 218 3.44 -6.92 -10.40
N PRO A 219 4.06 -5.81 -9.95
CA PRO A 219 4.95 -5.02 -10.78
C PRO A 219 6.39 -5.47 -10.60
N GLN A 220 7.28 -4.95 -11.42
CA GLN A 220 8.70 -4.96 -11.12
C GLN A 220 8.96 -4.03 -9.93
N ILE A 221 9.55 -4.54 -8.84
CA ILE A 221 9.82 -3.74 -7.63
C ILE A 221 11.31 -3.78 -7.34
N ASP A 222 11.93 -2.61 -7.24
CA ASP A 222 13.35 -2.46 -6.96
C ASP A 222 13.54 -1.47 -5.80
N ILE A 223 13.89 -1.99 -4.63
CA ILE A 223 14.04 -1.20 -3.40
C ILE A 223 15.54 -1.11 -3.08
N LYS A 224 16.13 0.06 -3.36
CA LYS A 224 17.55 0.35 -3.20
C LYS A 224 17.81 1.15 -1.94
N LYS A 225 18.99 0.90 -1.35
CA LYS A 225 19.56 1.72 -0.27
C LYS A 225 18.65 1.86 0.97
N THR A 226 17.75 0.92 1.24
CA THR A 226 16.81 0.97 2.38
C THR A 226 17.26 0.06 3.52
N VAL A 227 18.29 0.47 4.27
CA VAL A 227 18.81 -0.33 5.41
C VAL A 227 17.85 -0.38 6.61
N SER A 228 16.83 0.48 6.61
CA SER A 228 15.90 0.66 7.74
C SER A 228 14.55 -0.03 7.55
N LEU A 229 14.36 -0.81 6.48
CA LEU A 229 13.06 -1.41 6.17
C LEU A 229 12.73 -2.52 7.17
N VAL A 230 11.62 -2.35 7.90
CA VAL A 230 11.17 -3.27 8.96
C VAL A 230 9.95 -4.07 8.49
N ASN A 231 9.01 -3.41 7.81
CA ASN A 231 7.73 -3.99 7.43
C ASN A 231 7.57 -3.96 5.90
N ALA A 232 7.20 -5.10 5.33
CA ALA A 232 6.87 -5.22 3.91
C ALA A 232 5.54 -5.95 3.71
N VAL A 233 4.67 -5.39 2.88
CA VAL A 233 3.39 -6.01 2.49
C VAL A 233 3.36 -6.10 0.98
N LEU A 234 3.34 -7.33 0.47
CA LEU A 234 3.13 -7.67 -0.94
C LEU A 234 1.80 -8.41 -1.06
N ASN A 235 0.70 -7.66 -1.04
CA ASN A 235 -0.64 -8.23 -1.23
C ASN A 235 -0.98 -8.19 -2.73
N LEU A 236 -0.61 -9.27 -3.40
CA LEU A 236 -0.68 -9.38 -4.86
C LEU A 236 -1.97 -10.07 -5.31
N ARG A 237 -3.11 -9.67 -4.73
CA ARG A 237 -4.41 -10.33 -4.96
C ARG A 237 -4.86 -10.35 -6.42
N ASP A 238 -4.33 -9.46 -7.26
CA ASP A 238 -4.69 -9.38 -8.68
C ASP A 238 -3.75 -10.21 -9.59
N GLY A 239 -2.85 -11.00 -8.99
CA GLY A 239 -2.00 -11.95 -9.71
C GLY A 239 -0.72 -11.33 -10.31
N PRO A 240 -0.13 -11.96 -11.34
CA PRO A 240 1.15 -11.51 -11.94
C PRO A 240 1.02 -10.24 -12.80
N GLY A 241 -0.20 -9.74 -13.02
CA GLY A 241 -0.45 -8.64 -13.97
C GLY A 241 -0.29 -9.06 -15.42
N SER A 242 0.03 -8.10 -16.28
CA SER A 242 0.19 -8.27 -17.74
C SER A 242 1.64 -8.57 -18.17
N ASN A 243 2.59 -8.52 -17.24
CA ASN A 243 3.99 -8.81 -17.52
C ASN A 243 4.23 -10.32 -17.59
N GLN A 244 5.21 -10.75 -18.39
CA GLN A 244 5.69 -12.14 -18.33
C GLN A 244 6.34 -12.36 -16.96
N PHE A 245 5.89 -13.38 -16.24
CA PHE A 245 6.41 -13.70 -14.92
C PHE A 245 7.81 -14.29 -15.04
N GLU A 246 8.80 -13.59 -14.52
CA GLU A 246 10.18 -14.06 -14.44
C GLU A 246 10.57 -14.26 -12.97
N CYS A 247 11.11 -15.43 -12.64
CA CYS A 247 11.52 -15.72 -11.26
C CYS A 247 12.64 -14.79 -10.77
N GLU A 248 13.48 -14.30 -11.68
CA GLU A 248 14.58 -13.37 -11.37
C GLU A 248 14.08 -12.06 -10.78
N ASP A 249 12.98 -11.51 -11.30
CA ASP A 249 12.37 -10.28 -10.80
C ASP A 249 11.90 -10.46 -9.36
N VAL A 250 11.26 -11.57 -9.04
CA VAL A 250 10.78 -11.84 -7.68
C VAL A 250 11.95 -12.12 -6.72
N LEU A 251 13.00 -12.80 -7.18
CA LEU A 251 14.22 -13.01 -6.39
C LEU A 251 14.90 -11.68 -6.04
N SER A 252 14.86 -10.69 -6.95
CA SER A 252 15.38 -9.34 -6.68
C SER A 252 14.57 -8.63 -5.58
N ILE A 253 13.25 -8.82 -5.56
CA ILE A 253 12.36 -8.32 -4.51
C ILE A 253 12.69 -8.99 -3.17
N LEU A 254 12.78 -10.32 -3.13
CA LEU A 254 13.14 -11.06 -1.91
C LEU A 254 14.52 -10.65 -1.37
N ALA A 255 15.49 -10.44 -2.25
CA ALA A 255 16.80 -9.93 -1.88
C ALA A 255 16.72 -8.55 -1.21
N SER A 256 15.86 -7.67 -1.72
CA SER A 256 15.61 -6.34 -1.16
C SER A 256 14.89 -6.39 0.20
N LEU A 257 14.15 -7.46 0.49
CA LEU A 257 13.40 -7.67 1.73
C LEU A 257 14.13 -8.57 2.75
N LYS A 258 15.40 -8.92 2.52
CA LYS A 258 16.12 -9.93 3.32
C LYS A 258 16.17 -9.65 4.83
N ASP A 259 16.19 -8.37 5.21
CA ASP A 259 16.35 -7.90 6.60
C ASP A 259 15.06 -7.40 7.26
N VAL A 260 13.89 -7.58 6.64
CA VAL A 260 12.61 -7.18 7.24
C VAL A 260 12.25 -8.05 8.44
N GLU A 261 11.49 -7.50 9.39
CA GLU A 261 10.98 -8.22 10.55
C GLU A 261 9.56 -8.74 10.34
N VAL A 262 8.77 -8.05 9.53
CA VAL A 262 7.38 -8.40 9.23
C VAL A 262 7.17 -8.44 7.72
N LEU A 263 6.72 -9.58 7.21
CA LEU A 263 6.40 -9.78 5.80
C LEU A 263 4.96 -10.28 5.64
N THR A 264 4.18 -9.61 4.81
CA THR A 264 2.93 -10.16 4.26
C THR A 264 3.13 -10.48 2.79
N ILE A 265 2.75 -11.69 2.36
CA ILE A 265 2.91 -12.15 0.98
C ILE A 265 1.70 -12.96 0.51
N SER A 266 1.31 -12.81 -0.75
CA SER A 266 0.24 -13.62 -1.36
C SER A 266 0.69 -15.05 -1.64
N GLY A 267 -0.21 -16.00 -1.39
CA GLY A 267 0.15 -17.41 -1.43
C GLY A 267 0.49 -17.97 -2.79
N TRP A 268 -0.23 -17.54 -3.83
CA TRP A 268 0.08 -17.90 -5.22
C TRP A 268 1.51 -17.53 -5.63
N LEU A 269 2.09 -16.46 -5.07
CA LEU A 269 3.47 -16.07 -5.41
C LEU A 269 4.47 -17.11 -4.89
N LEU A 270 4.26 -17.64 -3.69
CA LEU A 270 5.11 -18.70 -3.14
C LEU A 270 4.98 -19.99 -3.95
N GLU A 271 3.76 -20.33 -4.36
CA GLU A 271 3.49 -21.45 -5.26
C GLU A 271 4.29 -21.30 -6.57
N TRP A 272 4.15 -20.15 -7.24
CA TRP A 272 4.82 -19.92 -8.52
C TRP A 272 6.34 -19.90 -8.43
N LEU A 273 6.93 -19.44 -7.31
CA LEU A 273 8.38 -19.51 -7.13
C LEU A 273 8.85 -20.95 -7.06
N CYS A 274 8.24 -21.73 -6.17
CA CYS A 274 8.60 -23.12 -5.96
C CYS A 274 8.40 -23.94 -7.26
N TRP A 275 7.27 -23.72 -7.94
CA TRP A 275 6.92 -24.35 -9.22
C TRP A 275 7.52 -23.67 -10.44
N GLY A 276 8.24 -22.56 -10.29
CA GLY A 276 8.96 -21.82 -11.34
C GLY A 276 10.47 -22.11 -11.38
N GLY A 277 10.98 -22.86 -10.39
CA GLY A 277 12.33 -23.44 -10.39
C GLY A 277 13.20 -22.95 -9.26
N VAL A 278 12.60 -22.19 -8.33
CA VAL A 278 13.31 -21.60 -7.20
C VAL A 278 13.54 -22.68 -6.15
N ILE A 279 14.80 -23.07 -6.02
CA ILE A 279 15.27 -24.00 -4.98
C ILE A 279 15.88 -23.19 -3.85
N PHE A 280 15.05 -22.79 -2.88
CA PHE A 280 15.48 -21.94 -1.78
C PHE A 280 16.66 -22.52 -1.00
N GLY A 281 16.73 -23.85 -0.85
CA GLY A 281 17.87 -24.51 -0.21
C GLY A 281 19.21 -24.31 -0.94
N ARG A 282 19.18 -24.02 -2.25
CA ARG A 282 20.39 -23.78 -3.08
C ARG A 282 20.74 -22.31 -3.24
N LEU A 283 19.79 -21.41 -3.09
CA LEU A 283 19.98 -19.97 -3.32
C LEU A 283 20.84 -19.27 -2.26
N ALA A 284 21.29 -19.99 -1.23
CA ALA A 284 21.98 -19.43 -0.06
C ALA A 284 21.27 -18.20 0.53
N PHE A 285 19.96 -18.09 0.29
CA PHE A 285 19.10 -17.00 0.72
C PHE A 285 18.35 -17.43 1.97
N LYS A 286 18.37 -16.57 2.99
CA LYS A 286 17.56 -16.68 4.20
C LYS A 286 17.17 -15.28 4.64
N PHE A 287 15.98 -15.13 5.21
CA PHE A 287 15.62 -13.93 5.92
C PHE A 287 16.41 -13.86 7.23
N ASN A 288 17.12 -12.77 7.42
CA ASN A 288 17.99 -12.62 8.59
C ASN A 288 17.20 -12.30 9.86
N LYS A 289 16.13 -11.48 9.70
CA LYS A 289 15.40 -10.89 10.82
C LYS A 289 13.90 -11.14 10.79
N LEU A 290 13.38 -11.92 9.84
CA LEU A 290 11.93 -12.13 9.72
C LEU A 290 11.38 -12.84 10.96
N ARG A 291 10.52 -12.14 11.70
CA ARG A 291 9.87 -12.60 12.94
C ARG A 291 8.40 -12.89 12.73
N GLU A 292 7.73 -12.17 11.83
CA GLU A 292 6.32 -12.34 11.55
C GLU A 292 6.09 -12.52 10.05
N LEU A 293 5.45 -13.64 9.69
CA LEU A 293 5.06 -13.93 8.31
C LEU A 293 3.54 -14.04 8.26
N SER A 294 2.91 -13.24 7.41
CA SER A 294 1.51 -13.38 7.04
C SER A 294 1.41 -13.87 5.61
N TRP A 295 0.72 -14.98 5.43
CA TRP A 295 0.45 -15.61 4.15
C TRP A 295 -1.06 -15.51 3.89
N THR A 296 -1.45 -14.96 2.74
CA THR A 296 -2.88 -14.80 2.40
C THR A 296 -3.18 -15.41 1.04
N ASP A 297 -4.24 -16.22 0.96
CA ASP A 297 -4.72 -16.80 -0.30
C ASP A 297 -6.23 -17.11 -0.26
N SER A 298 -6.80 -17.40 -1.41
CA SER A 298 -8.15 -17.93 -1.60
C SER A 298 -8.36 -19.35 -1.06
N VAL A 299 -7.31 -20.20 -1.08
CA VAL A 299 -7.40 -21.62 -0.73
C VAL A 299 -6.03 -22.19 -0.37
N ILE A 300 -6.02 -23.26 0.43
CA ILE A 300 -4.85 -24.16 0.60
C ILE A 300 -5.13 -25.47 -0.14
N ASN A 301 -4.35 -25.75 -1.18
CA ASN A 301 -4.24 -27.04 -1.85
C ASN A 301 -2.87 -27.66 -1.54
N LYS A 302 -2.65 -28.87 -2.05
CA LYS A 302 -1.36 -29.58 -1.96
C LYS A 302 -0.18 -28.68 -2.34
N GLU A 303 -0.26 -28.02 -3.49
CA GLU A 303 0.83 -27.22 -4.06
C GLU A 303 1.21 -26.02 -3.18
N LYS A 304 0.21 -25.29 -2.67
CA LYS A 304 0.40 -24.14 -1.80
C LYS A 304 0.91 -24.53 -0.42
N ARG A 305 0.40 -25.62 0.14
CA ARG A 305 0.90 -26.18 1.41
C ARG A 305 2.37 -26.53 1.31
N ASP A 306 2.75 -27.28 0.28
CA ASP A 306 4.11 -27.78 0.12
C ASP A 306 5.09 -26.61 -0.17
N SER A 307 4.65 -25.62 -0.94
CA SER A 307 5.40 -24.38 -1.18
C SER A 307 5.60 -23.57 0.10
N LEU A 308 4.57 -23.45 0.95
CA LEU A 308 4.69 -22.78 2.25
C LEU A 308 5.68 -23.52 3.16
N ALA A 309 5.60 -24.85 3.23
CA ALA A 309 6.54 -25.67 3.99
C ALA A 309 8.00 -25.44 3.56
N CYS A 310 8.25 -25.38 2.24
CA CYS A 310 9.56 -25.06 1.69
C CYS A 310 10.00 -23.64 2.06
N PHE A 311 9.11 -22.65 1.93
CA PHE A 311 9.41 -21.25 2.26
C PHE A 311 9.75 -21.05 3.73
N LEU A 312 9.17 -21.82 4.65
CA LEU A 312 9.52 -21.73 6.07
C LEU A 312 10.99 -22.09 6.36
N ASN A 313 11.65 -22.89 5.51
CA ASN A 313 13.07 -23.22 5.66
C ASN A 313 14.02 -22.02 5.55
N ILE A 314 13.58 -20.94 4.89
CA ILE A 314 14.36 -19.70 4.75
C ILE A 314 14.02 -18.65 5.81
N CYS A 315 13.19 -18.99 6.80
CA CYS A 315 12.71 -18.11 7.85
C CYS A 315 13.18 -18.57 9.26
N PRO A 316 14.51 -18.67 9.53
CA PRO A 316 15.03 -19.30 10.75
C PRO A 316 14.65 -18.59 12.05
N SER A 317 14.35 -17.28 11.98
CA SER A 317 14.02 -16.43 13.13
C SER A 317 12.51 -16.25 13.34
N LEU A 318 11.68 -16.99 12.61
CA LEU A 318 10.24 -16.78 12.59
C LEU A 318 9.60 -17.10 13.96
N VAL A 319 8.86 -16.14 14.50
CA VAL A 319 8.19 -16.23 15.81
C VAL A 319 6.68 -16.37 15.66
N LYS A 320 6.10 -15.72 14.65
CA LYS A 320 4.67 -15.74 14.36
C LYS A 320 4.41 -16.08 12.90
N LEU A 321 3.50 -17.01 12.66
CA LEU A 321 2.97 -17.33 11.34
C LEU A 321 1.46 -17.09 11.34
N SER A 322 0.98 -16.29 10.40
CA SER A 322 -0.45 -16.11 10.13
C SER A 322 -0.76 -16.66 8.75
N VAL A 323 -1.72 -17.58 8.66
CA VAL A 323 -2.20 -18.18 7.41
C VAL A 323 -3.66 -17.79 7.26
N GLU A 324 -3.94 -16.92 6.31
CA GLU A 324 -5.26 -16.32 6.11
C GLU A 324 -5.89 -16.83 4.81
N ILE A 325 -6.98 -17.57 4.95
CA ILE A 325 -7.74 -18.15 3.84
C ILE A 325 -9.00 -17.31 3.61
N GLN A 326 -8.99 -16.53 2.53
CA GLN A 326 -10.05 -15.61 2.16
C GLN A 326 -10.78 -16.13 0.92
N SER A 327 -11.85 -16.90 1.11
CA SER A 327 -12.60 -17.54 0.01
C SER A 327 -13.24 -16.56 -0.99
N ASN A 328 -13.28 -15.26 -0.68
CA ASN A 328 -13.75 -14.20 -1.57
C ASN A 328 -12.67 -13.69 -2.54
N LEU A 329 -11.40 -14.06 -2.35
CA LEU A 329 -10.33 -13.74 -3.29
C LEU A 329 -10.46 -14.58 -4.57
N SER A 330 -10.05 -14.02 -5.70
CA SER A 330 -9.96 -14.76 -6.96
C SER A 330 -8.88 -15.83 -6.88
N PHE A 331 -9.22 -17.06 -7.29
CA PHE A 331 -8.24 -18.12 -7.46
C PHE A 331 -7.31 -17.79 -8.63
N ILE A 332 -6.00 -17.76 -8.36
CA ILE A 332 -4.96 -17.54 -9.37
C ILE A 332 -4.31 -18.89 -9.67
N PRO A 333 -4.52 -19.48 -10.86
CA PRO A 333 -3.94 -20.76 -11.23
C PRO A 333 -2.44 -20.62 -11.47
N SER A 334 -1.64 -21.60 -11.02
CA SER A 334 -0.24 -21.70 -11.43
C SER A 334 -0.13 -21.98 -12.93
N PRO A 335 0.74 -21.27 -13.68
CA PRO A 335 1.02 -21.61 -15.06
C PRO A 335 1.75 -22.94 -15.13
N PHE A 336 1.67 -23.59 -16.28
CA PHE A 336 2.47 -24.77 -16.58
C PHE A 336 3.91 -24.33 -16.89
N PHE A 337 4.84 -24.59 -15.98
CA PHE A 337 6.26 -24.35 -16.21
C PHE A 337 6.85 -25.56 -16.97
N HIS A 338 7.32 -25.32 -18.20
CA HIS A 338 7.87 -26.38 -19.08
C HIS A 338 9.25 -26.90 -18.63
N GLN A 339 9.91 -26.23 -17.69
CA GLN A 339 11.29 -26.50 -17.30
C GLN A 339 11.35 -27.03 -15.87
N TYR A 340 11.61 -28.33 -15.72
CA TYR A 340 11.65 -29.08 -14.46
C TYR A 340 12.89 -28.79 -13.58
N TRP A 341 13.12 -27.55 -13.16
CA TRP A 341 14.26 -27.19 -12.30
C TRP A 341 13.83 -26.86 -10.86
N HIS A 342 12.99 -27.69 -10.24
CA HIS A 342 12.38 -27.41 -8.93
C HIS A 342 13.02 -28.22 -7.80
N GLU A 343 12.73 -27.86 -6.55
CA GLU A 343 13.06 -28.68 -5.37
C GLU A 343 12.50 -30.10 -5.58
N PRO A 344 13.34 -31.14 -5.72
CA PRO A 344 12.87 -32.48 -6.12
C PRO A 344 11.80 -33.06 -5.18
N HIS A 345 11.78 -32.61 -3.92
CA HIS A 345 10.84 -33.07 -2.90
C HIS A 345 9.41 -32.55 -3.10
N LEU A 346 9.20 -31.43 -3.80
CA LEU A 346 7.87 -30.86 -4.05
C LEU A 346 7.03 -31.69 -5.03
N TRP A 347 7.68 -32.59 -5.79
CA TRP A 347 6.99 -33.57 -6.64
C TRP A 347 6.78 -34.92 -5.98
N MET A 348 7.30 -35.11 -4.77
CA MET A 348 7.16 -36.37 -4.05
C MET A 348 5.86 -36.37 -3.25
N ASP A 349 5.77 -37.29 -2.30
CA ASP A 349 4.67 -37.33 -1.36
C ASP A 349 4.83 -36.29 -0.25
N PHE A 350 3.74 -36.01 0.46
CA PHE A 350 3.78 -35.06 1.56
C PHE A 350 4.73 -35.50 2.69
N THR A 351 4.92 -36.82 2.87
CA THR A 351 5.91 -37.37 3.81
C THR A 351 7.31 -36.82 3.56
N THR A 352 7.71 -36.74 2.29
CA THR A 352 9.02 -36.22 1.92
C THR A 352 9.13 -34.71 2.10
N VAL A 353 8.08 -33.94 1.76
CA VAL A 353 8.03 -32.49 2.03
C VAL A 353 8.18 -32.22 3.53
N LYS A 354 7.41 -32.96 4.33
CA LYS A 354 7.42 -32.88 5.79
C LYS A 354 8.78 -33.24 6.39
N SER A 355 9.47 -34.27 5.89
CA SER A 355 10.81 -34.62 6.38
C SER A 355 11.88 -33.57 6.05
N ASN A 356 11.76 -32.88 4.91
CA ASN A 356 12.66 -31.82 4.47
C ASN A 356 12.34 -30.44 5.08
N THR A 357 11.20 -30.28 5.74
CA THR A 357 10.90 -29.06 6.50
C THR A 357 11.76 -29.04 7.77
N SER A 358 12.48 -27.94 7.95
CA SER A 358 13.38 -27.70 9.09
C SER A 358 12.57 -27.55 10.38
N GLU A 359 13.23 -27.75 11.52
CA GLU A 359 12.62 -27.41 12.80
C GLU A 359 12.38 -25.90 12.90
N LEU A 360 11.16 -25.52 13.28
CA LEU A 360 10.75 -24.13 13.43
C LEU A 360 11.02 -23.70 14.88
N GLU A 361 12.29 -23.67 15.26
CA GLU A 361 12.75 -23.55 16.64
C GLU A 361 12.22 -22.31 17.38
N GLN A 362 11.98 -21.22 16.67
CA GLN A 362 11.54 -19.94 17.24
C GLN A 362 10.03 -19.71 17.13
N LEU A 363 9.31 -20.55 16.38
CA LEU A 363 7.89 -20.35 16.10
C LEU A 363 7.06 -20.63 17.35
N LYS A 364 6.36 -19.60 17.82
CA LYS A 364 5.57 -19.62 19.07
C LYS A 364 4.08 -19.45 18.83
N HIS A 365 3.71 -18.73 17.78
CA HIS A 365 2.31 -18.36 17.52
C HIS A 365 1.95 -18.70 16.08
N VAL A 366 0.88 -19.47 15.93
CA VAL A 366 0.27 -19.77 14.64
C VAL A 366 -1.18 -19.32 14.67
N ASP A 367 -1.57 -18.47 13.73
CA ASP A 367 -2.96 -18.07 13.52
C ASP A 367 -3.43 -18.64 12.17
N LEU A 368 -4.48 -19.48 12.18
CA LEU A 368 -5.13 -20.04 11.00
C LEU A 368 -6.51 -19.38 10.86
N VAL A 369 -6.62 -18.39 9.98
CA VAL A 369 -7.83 -17.59 9.79
C VAL A 369 -8.60 -18.10 8.57
N GLY A 370 -9.91 -18.30 8.71
CA GLY A 370 -10.75 -18.84 7.61
C GLY A 370 -10.57 -20.34 7.38
N PHE A 371 -10.05 -21.05 8.38
CA PHE A 371 -9.83 -22.49 8.36
C PHE A 371 -11.16 -23.25 8.34
N VAL A 372 -11.31 -24.20 7.42
CA VAL A 372 -12.54 -25.01 7.27
C VAL A 372 -12.29 -26.51 7.46
N GLY A 373 -11.04 -26.91 7.69
CA GLY A 373 -10.68 -28.29 8.00
C GLY A 373 -10.60 -29.19 6.77
N LYS A 374 -10.23 -28.63 5.61
CA LYS A 374 -9.92 -29.44 4.41
C LYS A 374 -8.67 -30.28 4.61
N GLU A 375 -8.50 -31.32 3.80
CA GLU A 375 -7.38 -32.26 3.89
C GLU A 375 -6.01 -31.56 3.93
N ASP A 376 -5.72 -30.68 2.96
CA ASP A 376 -4.43 -29.98 2.91
C ASP A 376 -4.24 -28.97 4.05
N GLU A 377 -5.33 -28.38 4.57
CA GLU A 377 -5.29 -27.50 5.74
C GLU A 377 -4.95 -28.28 7.02
N LEU A 378 -5.53 -29.47 7.20
CA LEU A 378 -5.24 -30.37 8.31
C LEU A 378 -3.80 -30.90 8.24
N LEU A 379 -3.32 -31.21 7.02
CA LEU A 379 -1.94 -31.64 6.79
C LEU A 379 -0.95 -30.52 7.09
N LEU A 380 -1.24 -29.27 6.71
CA LEU A 380 -0.44 -28.10 7.11
C LEU A 380 -0.41 -27.94 8.62
N MET A 381 -1.57 -28.00 9.28
CA MET A 381 -1.65 -27.90 10.74
C MET A 381 -0.82 -28.99 11.41
N GLY A 382 -0.91 -30.23 10.93
CA GLY A 382 -0.10 -31.36 11.43
C GLY A 382 1.41 -31.16 11.23
N LEU A 383 1.83 -30.60 10.10
CA LEU A 383 3.22 -30.21 9.87
C LEU A 383 3.70 -29.17 10.88
N LEU A 384 2.93 -28.10 11.08
CA LEU A 384 3.28 -27.01 11.99
C LEU A 384 3.37 -27.49 13.44
N LEU A 385 2.43 -28.34 13.88
CA LEU A 385 2.44 -28.93 15.22
C LEU A 385 3.67 -29.83 15.45
N GLU A 386 4.13 -30.53 14.42
CA GLU A 386 5.32 -31.38 14.55
C GLU A 386 6.62 -30.58 14.52
N LYS A 387 6.72 -29.57 13.65
CA LYS A 387 7.97 -28.84 13.41
C LYS A 387 8.18 -27.65 14.34
N ALA A 388 7.11 -27.08 14.90
CA ALA A 388 7.19 -25.97 15.85
C ALA A 388 7.35 -26.48 17.29
N ILE A 389 8.59 -26.84 17.65
CA ILE A 389 8.93 -27.43 18.96
C ILE A 389 8.66 -26.51 20.17
N ARG A 390 8.47 -25.19 19.96
CA ARG A 390 8.20 -24.18 21.01
C ARG A 390 6.86 -23.47 20.81
N LEU A 391 5.90 -24.13 20.17
CA LEU A 391 4.59 -23.55 19.91
C LEU A 391 3.85 -23.28 21.23
N ASN A 392 3.51 -22.01 21.48
CA ASN A 392 2.76 -21.56 22.64
C ASN A 392 1.26 -21.53 22.36
N SER A 393 0.86 -21.11 21.16
CA SER A 393 -0.54 -21.00 20.76
C SER A 393 -0.73 -21.34 19.29
N LEU A 394 -1.78 -22.10 19.01
CA LEU A 394 -2.36 -22.27 17.68
C LEU A 394 -3.81 -21.81 17.76
N THR A 395 -4.11 -20.71 17.09
CA THR A 395 -5.44 -20.10 17.05
C THR A 395 -6.12 -20.44 15.75
N ILE A 396 -7.37 -20.88 15.80
CA ILE A 396 -8.23 -21.03 14.64
C ILE A 396 -9.31 -19.96 14.74
N VAL A 397 -9.40 -19.08 13.73
CA VAL A 397 -10.29 -17.90 13.72
C VAL A 397 -11.32 -17.99 12.61
#